data_AF-A0A8X6F9S6-F1
#
_entry.id   AF-A0A8X6F9S6-F1
#
_cell.length_a   1.000
_cell.length_b   1.000
_cell.length_c   1.000
_cell.angle_alpha   90.00
_cell.angle_beta   90.00
_cell.angle_gamma   90.00
#
_symmetry.space_group_name_H-M   'P 1'
#
loop_
_entity.id
_entity.type
_entity.pdbx_description
1 polymer ?
#
loop_
_entity_poly.entity_id
_entity_poly.type
_entity_poly.pdbx_seq_one_letter_code
_entity_poly.pdbx_strand_id
1 'polypeptide(L)'
;MTDEASLESLERRISKLERDVYSSAIPDPENKCIETLMNIHNRLQSGVTGREKITTVFSKLDDLQKYLDPSFKEHVSLTETAKLNLVLLEEDRIRSAVDSLQTVKDLIQYLDSEHIRAVPSLCPKLYEVSQAQIKLQEDAAELTTETRQLIANYDNLIIRKFLHNAKALYGIL
;
A
#
# COMPACT_ATOMS: atom_id res chain seq x y z
N MET A 1 21.57 -6.16 -24.94
CA MET A 1 20.62 -5.19 -24.33
C MET A 1 21.19 -4.49 -23.09
N THR A 2 22.31 -4.93 -22.52
CA THR A 2 23.00 -4.28 -21.38
C THR A 2 24.04 -3.23 -21.79
N ASP A 3 24.57 -3.33 -23.01
CA ASP A 3 25.64 -2.44 -23.49
C ASP A 3 25.12 -1.04 -23.82
N GLU A 4 23.92 -0.93 -24.39
CA GLU A 4 23.26 0.34 -24.72
C GLU A 4 23.02 1.20 -23.45
N ALA A 5 22.51 0.59 -22.38
CA ALA A 5 22.25 1.27 -21.11
C ALA A 5 23.55 1.69 -20.40
N SER A 6 24.62 0.91 -20.58
CA SER A 6 25.94 1.23 -20.04
C SER A 6 26.59 2.38 -20.83
N LEU A 7 26.40 2.40 -22.16
CA LEU A 7 26.86 3.47 -23.05
C LEU A 7 26.14 4.79 -22.73
N GLU A 8 24.81 4.75 -22.56
CA GLU A 8 24.02 5.93 -22.22
C GLU A 8 24.37 6.48 -20.82
N SER A 9 24.64 5.61 -19.86
CA SER A 9 25.12 6.02 -18.53
C SER A 9 26.49 6.70 -18.61
N LEU A 10 27.38 6.17 -19.44
CA LEU A 10 28.72 6.72 -19.64
C LEU A 10 28.65 8.07 -20.37
N GLU A 11 27.80 8.19 -21.39
CA GLU A 11 27.58 9.43 -22.12
C GLU A 11 27.03 10.53 -21.20
N ARG A 12 26.02 10.23 -20.37
CA ARG A 12 25.52 11.19 -19.36
C ARG A 12 26.60 11.64 -18.38
N ARG A 13 27.48 10.73 -17.95
CA ARG A 13 28.60 11.06 -17.05
C ARG A 13 29.64 11.94 -17.75
N ILE A 14 29.96 11.64 -19.00
CA ILE A 14 30.89 12.44 -19.82
C ILE A 14 30.30 13.83 -20.05
N SER A 15 29.04 13.95 -20.47
CA SER A 15 28.40 15.26 -20.66
C SER A 15 28.32 16.09 -19.38
N LYS A 16 28.17 15.44 -18.21
CA LYS A 16 28.25 16.12 -16.91
C LYS A 16 29.66 16.62 -16.63
N LEU A 17 30.69 15.80 -16.86
CA LEU A 17 32.09 16.19 -16.68
C LEU A 17 32.49 17.31 -17.64
N GLU A 18 32.07 17.24 -18.90
CA GLU A 18 32.33 18.30 -19.89
C GLU A 18 31.65 19.61 -19.49
N ARG A 19 30.43 19.55 -18.94
CA ARG A 19 29.75 20.73 -18.40
C ARG A 19 30.46 21.31 -17.19
N ASP A 20 30.90 20.47 -16.26
CA ASP A 20 31.55 20.92 -15.02
C ASP A 20 32.95 21.50 -15.29
N VAL A 21 33.67 21.00 -16.31
CA VAL A 21 35.02 21.45 -16.66
C VAL A 21 35.01 22.63 -17.64
N TYR A 22 34.16 22.61 -18.67
CA TYR A 22 34.19 23.61 -19.74
C TYR A 22 33.05 24.63 -19.66
N SER A 23 32.04 24.44 -18.79
CA SER A 23 30.96 25.38 -18.46
C SER A 23 30.33 26.14 -19.66
N SER A 24 30.33 25.53 -20.85
CA SER A 24 29.84 26.03 -22.17
C SER A 24 30.89 26.54 -23.19
N ALA A 25 32.20 26.41 -22.96
CA ALA A 25 33.21 26.70 -23.97
C ALA A 25 33.62 25.44 -24.77
N ILE A 26 34.02 25.63 -26.03
CA ILE A 26 34.61 24.59 -26.89
C ILE A 26 35.82 23.99 -26.14
N PRO A 27 36.02 22.66 -26.14
CA PRO A 27 37.17 22.04 -25.50
C PRO A 27 38.46 22.57 -26.12
N ASP A 28 39.07 23.53 -25.44
CA ASP A 28 40.35 24.11 -25.82
C ASP A 28 41.46 23.15 -25.36
N PRO A 29 42.26 22.58 -26.28
CA PRO A 29 43.36 21.67 -25.92
C PRO A 29 44.45 22.37 -25.09
N GLU A 30 44.47 23.70 -25.03
CA GLU A 30 45.39 24.47 -24.18
C GLU A 30 44.82 24.81 -22.79
N ASN A 31 43.58 24.44 -22.47
CA ASN A 31 43.04 24.62 -21.12
C ASN A 31 43.69 23.62 -20.15
N LYS A 32 44.89 23.97 -19.68
CA LYS A 32 45.61 23.26 -18.64
C LYS A 32 44.98 23.54 -17.28
N CYS A 33 43.72 23.14 -17.09
CA CYS A 33 42.97 23.30 -15.84
C CYS A 33 43.75 22.75 -14.64
N ILE A 34 44.54 21.69 -14.86
CA ILE A 34 45.42 21.13 -13.84
C ILE A 34 46.59 22.07 -13.53
N GLU A 35 47.25 22.68 -14.52
CA GLU A 35 48.33 23.63 -14.26
C GLU A 35 47.82 24.93 -13.63
N THR A 36 46.66 25.43 -14.05
CA THR A 36 46.04 26.62 -13.44
C THR A 36 45.57 26.34 -12.03
N LEU A 37 44.95 25.19 -11.77
CA LEU A 37 44.58 24.74 -10.43
C LEU A 37 45.81 24.50 -9.55
N MET A 38 46.88 23.90 -10.09
CA MET A 38 48.14 23.70 -9.37
C MET A 38 48.82 25.04 -9.06
N ASN A 39 48.76 26.01 -9.97
CA ASN A 39 49.28 27.36 -9.74
C ASN A 39 48.43 28.09 -8.66
N ILE A 40 47.10 27.99 -8.72
CA ILE A 40 46.21 28.53 -7.68
C ILE A 40 46.48 27.84 -6.34
N HIS A 41 46.65 26.52 -6.32
CA HIS A 41 46.98 25.75 -5.13
C HIS A 41 48.33 26.18 -4.56
N ASN A 42 49.37 26.31 -5.38
CA ASN A 42 50.69 26.78 -4.94
C ASN A 42 50.67 28.24 -4.45
N ARG A 43 49.87 29.11 -5.07
CA ARG A 43 49.66 30.50 -4.62
C ARG A 43 48.86 30.57 -3.31
N LEU A 44 47.87 29.70 -3.14
CA LEU A 44 47.12 29.57 -1.90
C LEU A 44 48.02 28.99 -0.80
N GLN A 45 48.77 27.94 -1.10
CA GLN A 45 49.67 27.27 -0.18
C GLN A 45 50.80 28.19 0.26
N SER A 46 51.41 28.98 -0.64
CA SER A 46 52.38 30.03 -0.29
C SER A 46 51.76 31.18 0.51
N GLY A 47 50.49 31.52 0.29
CA GLY A 47 49.76 32.49 1.12
C GLY A 47 49.34 31.96 2.50
N VAL A 48 49.24 30.63 2.64
CA VAL A 48 48.90 29.93 3.88
C VAL A 48 50.16 29.55 4.68
N THR A 49 51.27 29.24 4.02
CA THR A 49 52.57 28.99 4.68
C THR A 49 53.12 30.30 5.24
N GLY A 50 52.92 30.50 6.53
CA GLY A 50 53.27 31.73 7.26
C GLY A 50 52.11 32.27 8.12
N ARG A 51 50.89 31.74 7.94
CA ARG A 51 49.72 32.07 8.77
C ARG A 51 49.20 30.82 9.45
N GLU A 52 49.82 30.43 10.57
CA GLU A 52 49.44 29.26 11.38
C GLU A 52 47.94 29.22 11.69
N LYS A 53 47.29 30.38 11.89
CA LYS A 53 45.85 30.47 12.12
C LYS A 53 45.02 29.90 10.96
N ILE A 54 45.45 30.09 9.71
CA ILE A 54 44.76 29.57 8.54
C ILE A 54 45.01 28.07 8.41
N THR A 55 46.23 27.60 8.69
CA THR A 55 46.56 26.16 8.73
C THR A 55 45.73 25.43 9.78
N THR A 56 45.55 26.03 10.97
CA THR A 56 44.66 25.51 12.01
C THR A 56 43.20 25.53 11.59
N VAL A 57 42.75 26.53 10.83
CA VAL A 57 41.38 26.56 10.28
C VAL A 57 41.19 25.51 9.19
N PHE A 58 42.17 25.27 8.33
CA PHE A 58 42.13 24.19 7.33
C PHE A 58 42.12 22.81 8.00
N SER A 59 42.94 22.58 9.02
CA SER A 59 42.89 21.34 9.83
C SER A 59 41.53 21.19 10.52
N LYS A 60 40.96 22.27 11.05
CA LYS A 60 39.62 22.26 11.63
C LYS A 60 38.53 22.07 10.58
N LEU A 61 38.75 22.45 9.33
CA LEU A 61 37.82 22.24 8.23
C LEU A 61 37.79 20.77 7.81
N ASP A 62 38.95 20.12 7.75
CA ASP A 62 39.06 18.66 7.52
C ASP A 62 38.41 17.88 8.68
N ASP A 63 38.64 18.32 9.92
CA ASP A 63 37.96 17.78 11.09
C ASP A 63 36.44 18.03 11.01
N LEU A 64 36.00 19.21 10.61
CA LEU A 64 34.58 19.55 10.47
C LEU A 64 33.92 18.74 9.34
N GLN A 65 34.63 18.48 8.24
CA GLN A 65 34.20 17.59 7.17
C GLN A 65 34.03 16.16 7.69
N LYS A 66 34.92 15.69 8.56
CA LYS A 66 34.82 14.41 9.26
C LYS A 66 33.66 14.35 10.26
N TYR A 67 33.37 15.46 10.96
CA TYR A 67 32.20 15.56 11.86
C TYR A 67 30.87 15.72 11.10
N LEU A 68 30.91 16.15 9.84
CA LEU A 68 29.76 16.23 8.94
C LEU A 68 29.48 14.93 8.19
N ASP A 69 30.38 13.95 8.24
CA ASP A 69 30.15 12.62 7.69
C ASP A 69 28.99 11.94 8.46
N PRO A 70 27.90 11.54 7.77
CA PRO A 70 26.75 10.84 8.37
C PRO A 70 27.15 9.63 9.21
N SER A 71 28.26 8.98 8.84
CA SER A 71 28.78 7.77 9.48
C SER A 71 29.32 8.01 10.90
N PHE A 72 29.69 9.25 11.25
CA PHE A 72 30.18 9.60 12.60
C PHE A 72 29.05 10.00 13.56
N LYS A 73 27.96 10.58 13.03
CA LYS A 73 26.79 10.97 13.83
C LYS A 73 26.00 9.76 14.37
N GLU A 74 26.05 8.64 13.66
CA GLU A 74 25.28 7.44 14.03
C GLU A 74 25.84 6.76 15.30
N HIS A 75 27.14 6.92 15.59
CA HIS A 75 27.77 6.28 16.74
C HIS A 75 27.95 7.18 17.98
N VAL A 76 27.93 8.51 17.84
CA VAL A 76 28.23 9.43 18.96
C VAL A 76 27.03 10.28 19.42
N SER A 77 26.00 10.49 18.58
CA SER A 77 24.97 11.51 18.88
C SER A 77 23.85 11.07 19.84
N LEU A 78 23.81 9.82 20.28
CA LEU A 78 22.83 9.39 21.27
C LEU A 78 23.45 9.41 22.66
N THR A 79 23.58 10.62 23.23
CA THR A 79 23.80 10.82 24.66
C THR A 79 22.79 9.99 25.44
N GLU A 80 23.16 9.42 26.58
CA GLU A 80 22.28 8.54 27.38
C GLU A 80 20.95 9.21 27.75
N THR A 81 20.97 10.53 27.94
CA THR A 81 19.79 11.39 28.09
C THR A 81 18.91 11.46 26.84
N ALA A 82 19.49 11.50 25.65
CA ALA A 82 18.75 11.47 24.38
C ALA A 82 18.13 10.10 24.11
N LYS A 83 18.81 9.01 24.50
CA LYS A 83 18.23 7.65 24.48
C LYS A 83 17.04 7.55 25.43
N LEU A 84 17.16 8.08 26.64
CA LEU A 84 16.06 8.10 27.62
C LEU A 84 14.85 8.89 27.10
N ASN A 85 15.10 10.08 26.56
CA ASN A 85 14.04 10.93 25.99
C ASN A 85 13.38 10.28 24.77
N LEU A 86 14.13 9.57 23.92
CA LEU A 86 13.56 8.80 22.83
C LEU A 86 12.71 7.64 23.33
N VAL A 87 13.17 6.89 24.34
CA VAL A 87 12.38 5.79 24.92
C VAL A 87 11.09 6.32 25.54
N LEU A 88 11.13 7.48 26.22
CA LEU A 88 9.93 8.12 26.79
C LEU A 88 8.98 8.64 25.70
N LEU A 89 9.51 9.27 24.64
CA LEU A 89 8.71 9.76 23.51
C LEU A 89 8.05 8.61 22.75
N GLU A 90 8.76 7.50 22.62
CA GLU A 90 8.32 6.32 21.90
C GLU A 90 7.51 5.35 22.77
N GLU A 91 7.36 5.61 24.07
CA GLU A 91 6.68 4.73 25.02
C GLU A 91 5.24 4.44 24.59
N ASP A 92 4.49 5.48 24.22
CA ASP A 92 3.10 5.34 23.77
C ASP A 92 2.99 4.56 22.46
N ARG A 93 3.94 4.76 21.54
CA ARG A 93 3.99 4.01 20.29
C ARG A 93 4.32 2.54 20.53
N ILE A 94 5.27 2.26 21.42
CA ILE A 94 5.65 0.89 21.81
C ILE A 94 4.48 0.21 22.53
N ARG A 95 3.79 0.90 23.44
CA ARG A 95 2.60 0.37 24.14
C ARG A 95 1.46 0.05 23.17
N SER A 96 1.15 0.98 22.27
CA SER A 96 0.14 0.77 21.22
C SER A 96 0.51 -0.39 20.27
N ALA A 97 1.79 -0.52 19.92
CA ALA A 97 2.28 -1.64 19.12
C ALA A 97 2.16 -2.98 19.86
N VAL A 98 2.44 -3.01 21.17
CA VAL A 98 2.26 -4.20 22.02
C VAL A 98 0.79 -4.58 22.13
N ASP A 99 -0.11 -3.62 22.36
CA ASP A 99 -1.56 -3.88 22.42
C ASP A 99 -2.09 -4.41 21.08
N SER A 100 -1.64 -3.81 19.97
CA SER A 100 -1.97 -4.29 18.62
C SER A 100 -1.41 -5.69 18.36
N LEU A 101 -0.22 -6.00 18.86
CA LEU A 101 0.38 -7.32 18.69
C LEU A 101 -0.28 -8.38 19.59
N GLN A 102 -0.73 -7.99 20.79
CA GLN A 102 -1.51 -8.83 21.69
C GLN A 102 -2.87 -9.16 21.07
N THR A 103 -3.58 -8.17 20.53
CA THR A 103 -4.84 -8.41 19.81
C THR A 103 -4.62 -9.32 18.61
N VAL A 104 -3.57 -9.10 17.81
CA VAL A 104 -3.23 -10.02 16.70
C VAL A 104 -2.97 -11.44 17.20
N LYS A 105 -2.24 -11.61 18.31
CA LYS A 105 -1.98 -12.93 18.91
C LYS A 105 -3.27 -13.61 19.38
N ASP A 106 -4.18 -12.85 19.98
CA ASP A 106 -5.50 -13.33 20.38
C ASP A 106 -6.41 -13.62 19.19
N LEU A 107 -6.18 -13.02 18.02
CA LEU A 107 -6.92 -13.30 16.79
C LEU A 107 -6.35 -14.53 16.04
N ILE A 108 -5.04 -14.78 16.12
CA ILE A 108 -4.39 -15.94 15.48
C ILE A 108 -5.01 -17.27 15.95
N GLN A 109 -5.33 -17.40 17.23
CA GLN A 109 -6.00 -18.60 17.77
C GLN A 109 -7.38 -18.87 17.15
N TYR A 110 -8.06 -17.86 16.59
CA TYR A 110 -9.34 -18.02 15.91
C TYR A 110 -9.21 -18.30 14.41
N LEU A 111 -8.08 -17.92 13.78
CA LEU A 111 -7.79 -18.22 12.37
C LEU A 111 -7.67 -19.73 12.12
N ASP A 112 -7.09 -20.46 13.07
CA ASP A 112 -6.98 -21.92 13.01
C ASP A 112 -8.23 -22.65 13.54
N SER A 113 -9.31 -21.93 13.85
CA SER A 113 -10.53 -22.57 14.34
C SER A 113 -11.06 -23.55 13.29
N GLU A 114 -11.38 -24.76 13.73
CA GLU A 114 -11.92 -25.82 12.87
C GLU A 114 -13.17 -25.37 12.12
N HIS A 115 -13.89 -24.37 12.62
CA HIS A 115 -15.06 -23.79 11.97
C HIS A 115 -14.72 -23.11 10.64
N ILE A 116 -13.62 -22.34 10.55
CA ILE A 116 -13.19 -21.73 9.29
C ILE A 116 -12.68 -22.81 8.32
N ARG A 117 -11.97 -23.82 8.86
CA ARG A 117 -11.48 -24.96 8.06
C ARG A 117 -12.59 -25.90 7.58
N ALA A 118 -13.71 -25.97 8.30
CA ALA A 118 -14.86 -26.80 7.95
C ALA A 118 -15.80 -26.14 6.91
N VAL A 119 -15.66 -24.84 6.64
CA VAL A 119 -16.49 -24.11 5.65
C VAL A 119 -16.50 -24.79 4.27
N PRO A 120 -15.35 -25.18 3.66
CA PRO A 120 -15.34 -25.86 2.38
C PRO A 120 -16.07 -27.21 2.38
N SER A 121 -16.09 -27.90 3.53
CA SER A 121 -16.82 -29.17 3.68
C SER A 121 -18.33 -28.98 3.85
N LEU A 122 -18.75 -27.81 4.35
CA LEU A 122 -20.15 -27.46 4.55
C LEU A 122 -20.80 -26.86 3.29
N CYS A 123 -20.01 -26.24 2.41
CA CYS A 123 -20.44 -25.70 1.11
C CYS A 123 -21.24 -26.69 0.24
N PRO A 124 -20.80 -27.94 -0.02
CA PRO A 124 -21.56 -28.87 -0.85
C PRO A 124 -22.90 -29.26 -0.20
N LYS A 125 -22.94 -29.42 1.13
CA LYS A 125 -24.17 -29.74 1.86
C LYS A 125 -25.14 -28.56 1.86
N LEU A 126 -24.64 -27.33 1.99
CA LEU A 126 -25.45 -26.11 1.86
C LEU A 126 -25.98 -25.94 0.44
N TYR A 127 -25.19 -26.29 -0.57
CA TYR A 127 -25.60 -26.25 -1.96
C TYR A 127 -26.71 -27.26 -2.26
N GLU A 128 -26.61 -28.49 -1.75
CA GLU A 128 -27.67 -29.50 -1.85
C GLU A 128 -28.98 -29.04 -1.18
N VAL A 129 -28.88 -28.50 0.05
CA VAL A 129 -30.04 -27.95 0.77
C VAL A 129 -30.65 -26.76 0.02
N SER A 130 -29.82 -25.88 -0.55
CA SER A 130 -30.28 -24.74 -1.35
C SER A 130 -31.04 -25.20 -2.60
N GLN A 131 -30.53 -26.20 -3.31
CA GLN A 131 -31.25 -26.79 -4.45
C GLN A 131 -32.57 -27.43 -4.02
N ALA A 132 -32.59 -28.16 -2.89
CA ALA A 132 -33.82 -28.74 -2.37
C ALA A 132 -34.84 -27.66 -1.99
N GLN A 133 -34.39 -26.54 -1.42
CA GLN A 133 -35.24 -25.42 -1.05
C GLN A 133 -35.83 -24.70 -2.27
N ILE A 134 -35.05 -24.57 -3.35
CA ILE A 134 -35.56 -24.03 -4.63
C ILE A 134 -36.70 -24.92 -5.17
N LYS A 135 -36.49 -26.25 -5.20
CA LYS A 135 -37.53 -27.19 -5.66
C LYS A 135 -38.79 -27.13 -4.79
N LEU A 136 -38.63 -27.14 -3.47
CA LEU A 136 -39.76 -27.00 -2.54
C LEU A 136 -40.53 -25.70 -2.75
N GLN A 137 -39.84 -24.61 -3.09
CA GLN A 137 -40.48 -23.33 -3.36
C GLN A 137 -41.25 -23.33 -4.69
N GLU A 138 -40.73 -23.99 -5.73
CA GLU A 138 -41.41 -24.19 -7.00
C GLU A 138 -42.68 -25.04 -6.82
N ASP A 139 -42.57 -26.19 -6.15
CA ASP A 139 -43.70 -27.09 -5.87
C ASP A 139 -44.79 -26.38 -5.03
N ALA A 140 -44.37 -25.61 -4.02
CA ALA A 140 -45.30 -24.83 -3.20
C ALA A 140 -46.01 -23.74 -4.01
N ALA A 141 -45.31 -23.09 -4.94
CA ALA A 141 -45.89 -22.10 -5.83
C ALA A 141 -46.91 -22.74 -6.78
N GLU A 142 -46.58 -23.88 -7.39
CA GLU A 142 -47.48 -24.64 -8.25
C GLU A 142 -48.74 -25.05 -7.49
N LEU A 143 -48.61 -25.72 -6.34
CA LEU A 143 -49.73 -26.13 -5.50
C LEU A 143 -50.61 -24.94 -5.07
N THR A 144 -49.99 -23.79 -4.78
CA THR A 144 -50.73 -22.56 -4.45
C THR A 144 -51.53 -22.04 -5.65
N THR A 145 -50.98 -22.13 -6.86
CA THR A 145 -51.69 -21.75 -8.08
C THR A 145 -52.84 -22.70 -8.40
N GLU A 146 -52.64 -24.01 -8.28
CA GLU A 146 -53.71 -25.01 -8.47
C GLU A 146 -54.84 -24.82 -7.45
N THR A 147 -54.50 -24.62 -6.17
CA THR A 147 -55.49 -24.39 -5.12
C THR A 147 -56.27 -23.11 -5.38
N ARG A 148 -55.59 -22.02 -5.80
CA ARG A 148 -56.27 -20.78 -6.21
C ARG A 148 -57.18 -20.97 -7.41
N GLN A 149 -56.75 -21.74 -8.41
CA GLN A 149 -57.59 -22.06 -9.57
C GLN A 149 -58.81 -22.89 -9.17
N LEU A 150 -58.66 -23.87 -8.27
CA LEU A 150 -59.76 -24.67 -7.77
C LEU A 150 -60.77 -23.82 -6.99
N ILE A 151 -60.29 -22.94 -6.12
CA ILE A 151 -61.14 -21.97 -5.41
C ILE A 151 -61.86 -21.06 -6.41
N ALA A 152 -61.15 -20.49 -7.40
CA ALA A 152 -61.76 -19.66 -8.42
C ALA A 152 -62.82 -20.43 -9.24
N ASN A 153 -62.57 -21.70 -9.57
CA ASN A 153 -63.53 -22.55 -10.26
C ASN A 153 -64.77 -22.81 -9.39
N TYR A 154 -64.59 -23.07 -8.10
CA TYR A 154 -65.68 -23.24 -7.15
C TYR A 154 -66.51 -21.96 -7.00
N ASP A 155 -65.85 -20.81 -6.83
CA ASP A 155 -66.50 -19.50 -6.76
C ASP A 155 -67.29 -19.22 -8.04
N ASN A 156 -66.73 -19.51 -9.22
CA ASN A 156 -67.42 -19.40 -10.49
C ASN A 156 -68.64 -20.34 -10.59
N LEU A 157 -68.55 -21.58 -10.12
CA LEU A 157 -69.67 -22.53 -10.09
C LEU A 157 -70.78 -22.06 -9.14
N ILE A 158 -70.41 -21.52 -7.98
CA ILE A 158 -71.34 -20.93 -7.03
C ILE A 158 -72.05 -19.74 -7.68
N ILE A 159 -71.31 -18.79 -8.24
CA ILE A 159 -71.87 -17.61 -8.90
C ILE A 159 -72.79 -18.04 -10.05
N ARG A 160 -72.37 -19.01 -10.87
CA ARG A 160 -73.21 -19.55 -11.95
C ARG A 160 -74.48 -20.20 -11.43
N LYS A 161 -74.42 -20.95 -10.33
CA LYS A 161 -75.59 -21.57 -9.70
C LYS A 161 -76.52 -20.52 -9.10
N PHE A 162 -75.99 -19.48 -8.46
CA PHE A 162 -76.78 -18.35 -7.98
C PHE A 162 -77.41 -17.56 -9.11
N LEU A 163 -76.70 -17.33 -10.22
CA LEU A 163 -77.25 -16.69 -11.42
C LEU A 163 -78.33 -17.56 -12.09
N HIS A 164 -78.15 -18.88 -12.14
CA HIS A 164 -79.17 -19.79 -12.66
C HIS A 164 -80.41 -19.82 -11.76
N ASN A 165 -80.23 -19.83 -10.43
CA ASN A 165 -81.34 -19.77 -9.48
C ASN A 165 -82.03 -18.40 -9.47
N ALA A 166 -81.29 -17.31 -9.59
CA ALA A 166 -81.85 -15.96 -9.77
C ALA A 166 -82.61 -15.85 -11.11
N LYS A 167 -82.10 -16.44 -12.20
CA LYS A 167 -82.84 -16.55 -13.47
C LYS A 167 -84.09 -17.42 -13.35
N ALA A 168 -84.08 -18.45 -12.51
CA ALA A 168 -85.24 -19.30 -12.25
C ALA A 168 -86.30 -18.62 -11.35
N LEU A 169 -85.87 -17.76 -10.42
CA LEU A 169 -86.74 -17.01 -9.50
C LEU A 169 -87.33 -15.73 -10.11
N TYR A 170 -86.61 -15.03 -11.00
CA TYR A 170 -87.06 -13.82 -11.69
C TYR A 170 -87.65 -14.10 -13.07
N GLY A 171 -88.31 -15.26 -13.27
CA GLY A 171 -88.79 -15.69 -14.58
C GLY A 171 -89.36 -14.54 -15.42
N ILE A 172 -88.72 -14.28 -16.57
CA ILE A 172 -89.30 -13.88 -17.87
C ILE A 172 -88.17 -13.45 -18.85
N LEU A 173 -88.29 -13.99 -20.07
CA LEU A 173 -87.65 -13.70 -21.37
C LEU A 173 -86.14 -13.93 -21.52
#